data_AF-A0A522BA57-F1
#
_entry.id   AF-A0A522BA57-F1
#
_cell.length_a   1.000
_cell.length_b   1.000
_cell.length_c   1.000
_cell.angle_alpha   90.00
_cell.angle_beta   90.00
_cell.angle_gamma   90.00
#
_symmetry.space_group_name_H-M   'P 1'
#
loop_
_entity.id
_entity.type
_entity.pdbx_description
1 polymer ?
#
loop_
_entity_poly.entity_id
_entity_poly.type
_entity_poly.pdbx_seq_one_letter_code
_entity_poly.pdbx_strand_id
1 'polypeptide(L)'
;MLIPRTLVVGALGALALGTVATGANAGHSYDSYDRGDDLRAVSYINGDGGKNADVDPNSSCYNPDQYDMQAFSSAASGNPGDNNVHNDACFLDDDGNKVGDGIGASFVSSGTGYISACPDPDGAGPQFARLRDLNGDGRNDSCFQSSYQKKNAAGDFEYHVRVNNTGNKGEQQVTWGRDDDRDGRIDNRDDDDIKIDWSADGKDGGDRSYSW
;
A
#
# COMPACT_ATOMS: atom_id res chain seq x y z
N MET A 1 44.52 36.08 42.83
CA MET A 1 43.34 35.48 43.48
C MET A 1 42.92 34.29 42.63
N LEU A 2 43.11 33.08 43.18
CA LEU A 2 42.38 31.79 43.02
C LEU A 2 41.60 31.53 41.71
N ILE A 3 41.55 30.37 41.05
CA ILE A 3 42.16 29.02 41.02
C ILE A 3 41.68 28.44 39.64
N PRO A 4 42.46 27.57 38.95
CA PRO A 4 42.11 26.94 37.67
C PRO A 4 41.28 25.64 37.85
N ARG A 5 40.98 24.94 36.73
CA ARG A 5 40.45 23.54 36.56
C ARG A 5 38.99 23.47 36.07
N THR A 6 38.51 22.56 35.22
CA THR A 6 39.05 21.39 34.48
C THR A 6 37.87 20.70 33.76
N LEU A 7 38.13 20.12 32.57
CA LEU A 7 37.42 19.00 31.89
C LEU A 7 35.90 19.18 31.56
N VAL A 8 35.24 18.48 30.64
CA VAL A 8 35.36 17.12 30.10
C VAL A 8 34.79 17.12 28.66
N VAL A 9 35.43 16.39 27.74
CA VAL A 9 34.88 15.94 26.47
C VAL A 9 33.74 14.94 26.74
N GLY A 10 32.52 15.26 26.31
CA GLY A 10 31.37 14.35 26.38
C GLY A 10 30.78 14.12 25.00
N ALA A 11 31.35 13.18 24.24
CA ALA A 11 30.62 12.48 23.21
C ALA A 11 29.83 11.36 23.90
N LEU A 12 28.50 11.40 23.84
CA LEU A 12 27.62 10.27 24.11
C LEU A 12 26.38 10.44 23.23
N GLY A 13 26.14 9.43 22.40
CA GLY A 13 25.14 9.46 21.34
C GLY A 13 23.71 9.58 21.86
N ALA A 14 22.89 10.29 21.11
CA ALA A 14 21.45 10.16 21.20
C ALA A 14 21.03 8.91 20.41
N LEU A 15 21.05 7.78 21.11
CA LEU A 15 20.39 6.55 20.70
C LEU A 15 18.89 6.70 20.97
N ALA A 16 18.08 6.47 19.92
CA ALA A 16 16.71 5.98 19.93
C ALA A 16 15.69 6.59 20.90
N LEU A 17 14.74 7.34 20.33
CA LEU A 17 13.33 7.25 20.70
C LEU A 17 12.52 7.05 19.40
N GLY A 18 12.67 5.85 18.82
CA GLY A 18 11.63 5.32 17.96
C GLY A 18 10.42 5.08 18.85
N THR A 19 9.40 5.92 18.74
CA THR A 19 8.10 5.64 19.31
C THR A 19 7.52 4.45 18.56
N VAL A 20 7.83 3.25 19.04
CA VAL A 20 6.98 2.09 18.82
C VAL A 20 5.64 2.43 19.44
N ALA A 21 4.68 2.76 18.59
CA ALA A 21 3.28 2.76 18.97
C ALA A 21 2.88 1.29 19.22
N THR A 22 3.17 0.79 20.43
CA THR A 22 2.50 -0.40 20.96
C THR A 22 1.06 0.01 21.27
N GLY A 23 0.23 0.02 20.23
CA GLY A 23 -1.21 0.09 20.37
C GLY A 23 -1.69 -1.12 21.16
N ALA A 24 -2.23 -0.88 22.34
CA ALA A 24 -2.85 -1.90 23.18
C ALA A 24 -3.95 -2.63 22.40
N ASN A 25 -3.89 -3.97 22.42
CA ASN A 25 -4.97 -4.85 21.99
C ASN A 25 -6.19 -4.61 22.90
N ALA A 26 -7.09 -3.72 22.49
CA ALA A 26 -8.46 -3.72 22.95
C ALA A 26 -9.24 -4.66 22.02
N GLY A 27 -9.52 -5.87 22.50
CA GLY A 27 -10.35 -6.85 21.82
C GLY A 27 -11.76 -6.29 21.65
N HIS A 28 -12.02 -5.74 20.47
CA HIS A 28 -13.35 -5.40 20.02
C HIS A 28 -13.87 -6.59 19.22
N SER A 29 -14.93 -7.22 19.71
CA SER A 29 -15.74 -8.16 18.95
C SER A 29 -16.48 -7.33 17.90
N TYR A 30 -16.05 -7.41 16.65
CA TYR A 30 -16.75 -6.79 15.54
C TYR A 30 -17.63 -7.86 14.91
N ASP A 31 -18.93 -7.59 14.85
CA ASP A 31 -19.90 -8.49 14.24
C ASP A 31 -19.47 -8.79 12.79
N SER A 32 -19.33 -10.08 12.48
CA SER A 32 -19.16 -10.59 11.13
C SER A 32 -20.38 -10.19 10.31
N TYR A 33 -20.24 -9.20 9.44
CA TYR A 33 -21.30 -8.87 8.50
C TYR A 33 -21.26 -9.88 7.36
N ASP A 34 -22.22 -10.82 7.37
CA ASP A 34 -22.60 -11.63 6.20
C ASP A 34 -23.12 -10.69 5.09
N ARG A 35 -22.22 -10.02 4.40
CA ARG A 35 -22.49 -9.47 3.06
C ARG A 35 -22.13 -10.60 2.10
N GLY A 36 -23.09 -10.95 1.24
CA GLY A 36 -23.16 -12.20 0.46
C GLY A 36 -21.84 -12.67 -0.16
N ASP A 37 -21.77 -13.97 -0.38
CA ASP A 37 -20.57 -14.74 -0.76
C ASP A 37 -20.00 -14.40 -2.15
N ASP A 38 -20.66 -13.51 -2.92
CA ASP A 38 -20.28 -13.13 -4.27
C ASP A 38 -19.90 -11.64 -4.30
N LEU A 39 -18.74 -11.30 -3.72
CA LEU A 39 -18.14 -9.98 -3.91
C LEU A 39 -17.05 -10.04 -4.96
N ARG A 40 -17.05 -9.08 -5.88
CA ARG A 40 -15.94 -8.94 -6.83
C ARG A 40 -14.89 -7.99 -6.27
N ALA A 41 -13.72 -8.51 -5.94
CA ALA A 41 -12.54 -7.69 -5.71
C ALA A 41 -12.09 -7.02 -7.03
N VAL A 42 -11.69 -5.76 -6.93
CA VAL A 42 -11.04 -5.05 -8.03
C VAL A 42 -9.86 -4.28 -7.46
N SER A 43 -8.67 -4.57 -7.97
CA SER A 43 -7.42 -3.88 -7.70
C SER A 43 -7.03 -3.09 -8.94
N TYR A 44 -6.57 -1.85 -8.76
CA TYR A 44 -6.13 -1.01 -9.86
C TYR A 44 -5.05 -0.02 -9.43
N ILE A 45 -4.30 0.48 -10.39
CA ILE A 45 -3.29 1.52 -10.16
C ILE A 45 -3.94 2.88 -10.39
N ASN A 46 -3.86 3.74 -9.38
CA ASN A 46 -4.29 5.12 -9.48
C ASN A 46 -3.21 5.94 -10.20
N GLY A 47 -3.59 6.65 -11.25
CA GLY A 47 -2.63 7.33 -12.15
C GLY A 47 -1.88 8.51 -11.53
N ASP A 48 -2.21 8.94 -10.30
CA ASP A 48 -1.51 9.98 -9.53
C ASP A 48 -1.12 11.23 -10.35
N GLY A 49 -2.01 11.68 -11.24
CA GLY A 49 -1.78 12.87 -12.07
C GLY A 49 -0.64 12.75 -13.08
N GLY A 50 -0.36 11.54 -13.60
CA GLY A 50 0.63 11.28 -14.65
C GLY A 50 2.01 10.90 -14.12
N LYS A 51 2.09 10.40 -12.89
CA LYS A 51 3.32 9.82 -12.31
C LYS A 51 3.51 8.36 -12.69
N ASN A 52 2.41 7.68 -12.99
CA ASN A 52 2.36 6.33 -13.50
C ASN A 52 2.09 6.48 -15.00
N ALA A 53 3.17 6.60 -15.77
CA ALA A 53 3.11 7.19 -17.12
C ALA A 53 2.34 6.32 -18.13
N ASP A 54 2.20 5.04 -17.86
CA ASP A 54 1.48 4.07 -18.67
C ASP A 54 0.12 3.67 -18.08
N VAL A 55 -0.25 4.22 -16.93
CA VAL A 55 -1.56 4.01 -16.31
C VAL A 55 -2.62 4.93 -16.95
N ASP A 56 -3.77 4.36 -17.30
CA ASP A 56 -4.93 5.11 -17.76
C ASP A 56 -5.30 6.20 -16.74
N PRO A 57 -5.36 7.48 -17.13
CA PRO A 57 -5.83 8.55 -16.25
C PRO A 57 -7.26 8.36 -15.71
N ASN A 58 -8.05 7.48 -16.33
CA ASN A 58 -9.40 7.11 -15.90
C ASN A 58 -9.43 5.73 -15.19
N SER A 59 -8.27 5.21 -14.79
CA SER A 59 -8.15 3.98 -14.01
C SER A 59 -8.99 4.10 -12.73
N SER A 60 -9.82 3.09 -12.49
CA SER A 60 -10.76 3.05 -11.36
C SER A 60 -11.27 1.64 -11.13
N CYS A 61 -12.01 1.43 -10.03
CA CYS A 61 -12.80 0.21 -9.79
C CYS A 61 -13.64 -0.31 -10.96
N TYR A 62 -14.09 0.56 -11.84
CA TYR A 62 -14.98 0.20 -12.95
C TYR A 62 -14.24 0.05 -14.29
N ASN A 63 -13.04 0.60 -14.37
CA ASN A 63 -12.14 0.51 -15.51
C ASN A 63 -10.71 0.35 -14.96
N PRO A 64 -10.38 -0.83 -14.41
CA PRO A 64 -9.13 -1.00 -13.69
C PRO A 64 -7.97 -1.05 -14.67
N ASP A 65 -6.96 -0.22 -14.45
CA ASP A 65 -5.64 -0.43 -15.02
C ASP A 65 -4.78 -1.21 -14.02
N GLN A 66 -4.31 -2.38 -14.44
CA GLN A 66 -3.65 -3.36 -13.57
C GLN A 66 -2.15 -3.49 -13.87
N TYR A 67 -1.60 -2.58 -14.68
CA TYR A 67 -0.20 -2.60 -15.07
C TYR A 67 0.44 -1.21 -15.02
N ASP A 68 1.66 -1.13 -14.49
CA ASP A 68 2.49 0.07 -14.53
C ASP A 68 3.96 -0.30 -14.74
N MET A 69 4.63 0.46 -15.60
CA MET A 69 6.06 0.46 -15.80
C MET A 69 6.63 1.69 -15.08
N GLN A 70 7.08 1.46 -13.86
CA GLN A 70 7.40 2.52 -12.92
C GLN A 70 8.90 2.79 -12.82
N ALA A 71 9.26 4.07 -12.76
CA ALA A 71 10.62 4.48 -12.46
C ALA A 71 10.92 4.27 -10.97
N PHE A 72 12.18 4.03 -10.61
CA PHE A 72 12.54 3.94 -9.19
C PHE A 72 12.17 5.21 -8.41
N SER A 73 11.58 5.01 -7.22
CA SER A 73 11.35 6.04 -6.21
C SER A 73 12.65 6.50 -5.55
N SER A 74 12.65 7.70 -5.00
CA SER A 74 13.73 8.18 -4.15
C SER A 74 13.78 7.39 -2.82
N ALA A 75 14.95 7.37 -2.17
CA ALA A 75 15.08 6.74 -0.85
C ALA A 75 14.27 7.47 0.26
N ALA A 76 13.73 8.66 -0.03
CA ALA A 76 13.00 9.48 0.91
C ALA A 76 11.48 9.20 0.83
N SER A 77 11.10 8.08 1.45
CA SER A 77 9.89 7.88 2.27
C SER A 77 8.55 8.36 1.70
N GLY A 78 7.68 7.43 1.28
CA GLY A 78 6.21 7.43 1.47
C GLY A 78 5.40 8.72 1.20
N ASN A 79 5.99 9.72 0.55
CA ASN A 79 5.39 11.02 0.35
C ASN A 79 4.64 11.02 -0.99
N PRO A 80 3.44 11.62 -1.03
CA PRO A 80 2.77 11.94 -2.29
C PRO A 80 3.71 12.76 -3.19
N GLY A 81 4.05 12.23 -4.37
CA GLY A 81 4.89 12.91 -5.37
C GLY A 81 6.28 12.30 -5.63
N ASP A 82 6.67 11.22 -4.94
CA ASP A 82 7.76 10.34 -5.38
C ASP A 82 7.24 9.32 -6.42
N ASN A 83 8.11 8.68 -7.22
CA ASN A 83 7.72 7.66 -8.22
C ASN A 83 7.25 6.36 -7.52
N ASN A 84 6.18 6.48 -6.75
CA ASN A 84 5.53 5.40 -6.05
C ASN A 84 4.25 5.01 -6.79
N VAL A 85 3.81 3.78 -6.55
CA VAL A 85 2.56 3.28 -7.10
C VAL A 85 1.49 3.38 -6.03
N HIS A 86 0.47 4.16 -6.31
CA HIS A 86 -0.75 4.20 -5.51
C HIS A 86 -1.68 3.10 -6.03
N ASN A 87 -1.80 2.02 -5.27
CA ASN A 87 -2.68 0.91 -5.61
C ASN A 87 -3.92 0.96 -4.73
N ASP A 88 -5.05 1.02 -5.43
CA ASP A 88 -6.36 1.12 -4.84
C ASP A 88 -7.12 -0.18 -5.06
N ALA A 89 -8.05 -0.47 -4.16
CA ALA A 89 -8.98 -1.57 -4.34
C ALA A 89 -10.38 -1.27 -3.83
N CYS A 90 -11.35 -2.02 -4.35
CA CYS A 90 -12.73 -2.02 -3.91
C CYS A 90 -13.33 -3.41 -4.02
N PHE A 91 -14.39 -3.63 -3.25
CA PHE A 91 -15.26 -4.79 -3.44
C PHE A 91 -16.58 -4.29 -4.02
N LEU A 92 -17.04 -4.95 -5.08
CA LEU A 92 -18.30 -4.65 -5.74
C LEU A 92 -19.31 -5.75 -5.40
N ASP A 93 -20.54 -5.35 -5.08
CA ASP A 93 -21.67 -6.28 -5.03
C ASP A 93 -22.17 -6.64 -6.44
N ASP A 94 -23.15 -7.56 -6.53
CA ASP A 94 -23.74 -8.02 -7.79
C ASP A 94 -24.34 -6.88 -8.65
N ASP A 95 -24.77 -5.79 -8.00
CA ASP A 95 -25.32 -4.61 -8.66
C ASP A 95 -24.22 -3.63 -9.11
N GLY A 96 -22.95 -3.92 -8.82
CA GLY A 96 -21.79 -3.09 -9.13
C GLY A 96 -21.58 -1.93 -8.15
N ASN A 97 -22.21 -1.94 -6.99
CA ASN A 97 -21.99 -0.92 -5.97
C ASN A 97 -20.76 -1.25 -5.13
N LYS A 98 -19.98 -0.21 -4.78
CA LYS A 98 -18.88 -0.38 -3.84
C LYS A 98 -19.39 -0.72 -2.45
N VAL A 99 -18.86 -1.81 -1.89
CA VAL A 99 -19.05 -2.23 -0.51
C VAL A 99 -17.69 -2.36 0.17
N GLY A 100 -17.65 -2.12 1.48
CA GLY A 100 -16.39 -2.18 2.21
C GLY A 100 -16.41 -1.53 3.59
N ASP A 101 -17.51 -0.91 3.99
CA ASP A 101 -17.66 -0.47 5.37
C ASP A 101 -17.73 -1.69 6.31
N GLY A 102 -16.74 -1.84 7.18
CA GLY A 102 -16.62 -2.98 8.09
C GLY A 102 -16.22 -4.31 7.45
N ILE A 103 -15.81 -4.31 6.17
CA ILE A 103 -15.20 -5.47 5.52
C ILE A 103 -13.68 -5.34 5.68
N GLY A 104 -13.02 -6.40 6.13
CA GLY A 104 -11.57 -6.44 6.20
C GLY A 104 -10.96 -6.78 4.84
N ALA A 105 -9.83 -6.15 4.53
CA ALA A 105 -9.08 -6.38 3.31
C ALA A 105 -7.59 -6.50 3.61
N SER A 106 -6.93 -7.45 2.97
CA SER A 106 -5.49 -7.61 3.01
C SER A 106 -4.88 -7.35 1.64
N PHE A 107 -3.91 -6.45 1.64
CA PHE A 107 -2.96 -6.24 0.56
C PHE A 107 -1.74 -7.10 0.84
N VAL A 108 -1.27 -7.84 -0.17
CA VAL A 108 -0.04 -8.63 -0.13
C VAL A 108 0.80 -8.25 -1.32
N SER A 109 2.08 -7.95 -1.08
CA SER A 109 3.04 -7.67 -2.13
C SER A 109 4.19 -8.67 -2.12
N SER A 110 4.65 -9.01 -3.32
CA SER A 110 5.84 -9.84 -3.53
C SER A 110 6.67 -9.29 -4.69
N GLY A 111 7.98 -9.52 -4.67
CA GLY A 111 8.90 -9.06 -5.71
C GLY A 111 9.92 -8.04 -5.20
N THR A 112 10.25 -7.04 -6.02
CA THR A 112 11.41 -6.15 -5.76
C THR A 112 11.13 -4.88 -4.96
N GLY A 113 9.87 -4.45 -4.86
CA GLY A 113 9.45 -3.27 -4.09
C GLY A 113 9.05 -3.57 -2.65
N TYR A 114 8.47 -2.59 -1.97
CA TYR A 114 8.00 -2.68 -0.58
C TYR A 114 6.83 -1.74 -0.32
N ILE A 115 6.02 -2.05 0.71
CA ILE A 115 4.91 -1.18 1.14
C ILE A 115 5.45 0.05 1.86
N SER A 116 5.15 1.24 1.33
CA SER A 116 5.60 2.53 1.88
C SER A 116 4.53 3.26 2.69
N ALA A 117 3.23 2.99 2.46
CA ALA A 117 2.12 3.52 3.26
C ALA A 117 0.93 2.54 3.33
N CYS A 118 0.27 2.46 4.49
CA CYS A 118 -0.88 1.59 4.77
C CYS A 118 -1.68 2.12 6.00
N PRO A 119 -2.92 2.60 5.82
CA PRO A 119 -3.48 2.97 4.53
C PRO A 119 -2.68 4.13 3.93
N ASP A 120 -2.86 4.39 2.64
CA ASP A 120 -2.40 5.64 2.08
C ASP A 120 -3.14 6.85 2.71
N PRO A 121 -2.52 8.00 3.04
CA PRO A 121 -3.16 9.04 3.85
C PRO A 121 -4.10 9.97 3.07
N ASP A 122 -4.68 9.52 1.95
CA ASP A 122 -5.45 10.36 1.02
C ASP A 122 -6.85 10.77 1.53
N GLY A 123 -7.32 10.17 2.63
CA GLY A 123 -8.60 10.46 3.27
C GLY A 123 -8.71 10.03 4.74
N ALA A 124 -9.93 10.06 5.29
CA ALA A 124 -10.18 9.44 6.58
C ALA A 124 -10.00 7.92 6.44
N GLY A 125 -9.03 7.39 7.18
CA GLY A 125 -8.55 6.02 7.04
C GLY A 125 -9.59 4.94 7.36
N PRO A 126 -9.27 3.66 7.06
CA PRO A 126 -9.85 2.53 7.78
C PRO A 126 -9.95 2.81 9.28
N GLN A 127 -10.92 2.16 9.95
CA GLN A 127 -11.00 2.21 11.42
C GLN A 127 -9.65 1.84 12.06
N PHE A 128 -8.93 0.88 11.48
CA PHE A 128 -7.51 0.64 11.73
C PHE A 128 -6.84 -0.10 10.57
N ALA A 129 -5.51 0.00 10.50
CA ALA A 129 -4.68 -0.77 9.58
C ALA A 129 -3.48 -1.40 10.30
N ARG A 130 -2.92 -2.47 9.71
CA ARG A 130 -1.78 -3.20 10.27
C ARG A 130 -0.81 -3.62 9.17
N LEU A 131 0.44 -3.20 9.31
CA LEU A 131 1.56 -3.65 8.48
C LEU A 131 2.20 -4.92 9.04
N ARG A 132 2.67 -5.80 8.15
CA ARG A 132 3.38 -7.03 8.51
C ARG A 132 4.54 -7.28 7.55
N ASP A 133 5.67 -7.65 8.13
CA ASP A 133 6.79 -8.31 7.45
C ASP A 133 6.54 -9.83 7.53
N LEU A 134 6.22 -10.45 6.40
CA LEU A 134 5.83 -11.86 6.35
C LEU A 134 7.04 -12.78 6.24
N ASN A 135 8.17 -12.29 5.72
CA ASN A 135 9.36 -13.10 5.42
C ASN A 135 10.58 -12.80 6.32
N GLY A 136 10.50 -11.75 7.15
CA GLY A 136 11.52 -11.35 8.13
C GLY A 136 12.70 -10.56 7.56
N ASP A 137 12.58 -9.99 6.36
CA ASP A 137 13.66 -9.24 5.70
C ASP A 137 13.76 -7.76 6.15
N GLY A 138 12.86 -7.33 7.03
CA GLY A 138 12.78 -5.97 7.55
C GLY A 138 11.93 -5.02 6.70
N ARG A 139 11.20 -5.53 5.71
CA ARG A 139 10.24 -4.77 4.88
C ARG A 139 8.84 -5.32 5.09
N ASN A 140 7.84 -4.45 4.98
CA ASN A 140 6.46 -4.91 5.06
C ASN A 140 6.04 -5.50 3.71
N ASP A 141 5.53 -6.72 3.75
CA ASP A 141 4.99 -7.46 2.61
C ASP A 141 3.46 -7.45 2.60
N SER A 142 2.83 -7.10 3.72
CA SER A 142 1.37 -7.10 3.85
C SER A 142 0.83 -5.90 4.63
N CYS A 143 -0.37 -5.49 4.24
CA CYS A 143 -1.15 -4.44 4.85
C CYS A 143 -2.60 -4.91 5.02
N PHE A 144 -3.07 -5.06 6.25
CA PHE A 144 -4.48 -5.24 6.56
C PHE A 144 -5.18 -3.89 6.77
N GLN A 145 -6.40 -3.72 6.26
CA GLN A 145 -7.28 -2.58 6.48
C GLN A 145 -8.68 -3.07 6.89
N SER A 146 -9.22 -2.53 7.99
CA SER A 146 -10.50 -3.00 8.55
C SER A 146 -11.76 -2.50 7.82
N SER A 147 -11.59 -1.54 6.92
CA SER A 147 -12.65 -0.93 6.10
C SER A 147 -12.02 -0.06 5.01
N TYR A 148 -12.76 0.34 3.99
CA TYR A 148 -12.28 1.35 3.06
C TYR A 148 -12.08 2.72 3.73
N GLN A 149 -11.40 3.63 3.03
CA GLN A 149 -11.37 5.05 3.34
C GLN A 149 -12.66 5.76 2.91
N LYS A 150 -13.11 6.72 3.74
CA LYS A 150 -14.31 7.53 3.49
C LYS A 150 -13.90 8.98 3.27
N LYS A 151 -14.08 9.49 2.05
CA LYS A 151 -14.03 10.94 1.76
C LYS A 151 -15.35 11.32 1.05
N ASN A 152 -15.45 12.56 0.53
CA ASN A 152 -16.53 12.99 -0.37
C ASN A 152 -15.92 13.43 -1.73
N ALA A 153 -14.94 12.70 -2.28
CA ALA A 153 -14.24 12.98 -3.55
C ALA A 153 -13.82 11.69 -4.32
N ALA A 154 -13.15 11.78 -5.47
CA ALA A 154 -12.53 10.60 -6.08
C ALA A 154 -11.57 9.92 -5.07
N GLY A 155 -11.64 8.59 -4.90
CA GLY A 155 -11.11 7.89 -3.71
C GLY A 155 -12.18 7.47 -2.69
N ASP A 156 -13.46 7.77 -2.93
CA ASP A 156 -14.52 7.41 -2.00
C ASP A 156 -14.81 5.92 -2.06
N PHE A 157 -14.68 5.29 -0.90
CA PHE A 157 -15.01 3.89 -0.62
C PHE A 157 -14.03 2.88 -1.21
N GLU A 158 -12.74 3.19 -1.16
CA GLU A 158 -11.63 2.34 -1.60
C GLU A 158 -10.61 2.06 -0.48
N TYR A 159 -9.88 0.97 -0.63
CA TYR A 159 -8.69 0.65 0.17
C TYR A 159 -7.47 1.15 -0.58
N HIS A 160 -6.50 1.70 0.14
CA HIS A 160 -5.36 2.38 -0.48
C HIS A 160 -4.04 1.94 0.13
N VAL A 161 -3.08 1.56 -0.71
CA VAL A 161 -1.70 1.24 -0.31
C VAL A 161 -0.73 1.87 -1.29
N ARG A 162 0.39 2.40 -0.78
CA ARG A 162 1.52 2.83 -1.62
C ARG A 162 2.65 1.84 -1.60
N VAL A 163 3.26 1.71 -2.78
CA VAL A 163 4.37 0.82 -3.04
C VAL A 163 5.55 1.58 -3.63
N ASN A 164 6.75 1.32 -3.09
CA ASN A 164 7.99 1.95 -3.54
C ASN A 164 9.02 0.90 -3.95
N ASN A 165 9.96 1.34 -4.78
CA ASN A 165 11.20 0.62 -5.07
C ASN A 165 12.32 1.63 -5.30
N THR A 166 13.42 1.52 -4.55
CA THR A 166 14.50 2.53 -4.54
C THR A 166 15.67 2.22 -5.46
N GLY A 167 15.61 1.16 -6.29
CA GLY A 167 16.71 0.86 -7.20
C GLY A 167 16.82 -0.58 -7.71
N ASN A 168 15.92 -1.48 -7.35
CA ASN A 168 15.99 -2.88 -7.76
C ASN A 168 15.12 -3.10 -8.99
N LYS A 169 15.75 -3.27 -10.16
CA LYS A 169 15.01 -3.65 -11.37
C LYS A 169 14.31 -5.00 -11.16
N GLY A 170 13.07 -5.11 -11.58
CA GLY A 170 12.34 -6.37 -11.58
C GLY A 170 10.83 -6.17 -11.49
N GLU A 171 10.13 -7.28 -11.44
CA GLU A 171 8.69 -7.32 -11.30
C GLU A 171 8.28 -7.28 -9.83
N GLN A 172 7.14 -6.65 -9.57
CA GLN A 172 6.42 -6.70 -8.32
C GLN A 172 4.96 -7.06 -8.61
N GLN A 173 4.46 -8.04 -7.87
CA GLN A 173 3.07 -8.45 -7.87
C GLN A 173 2.41 -7.97 -6.59
N VAL A 174 1.18 -7.52 -6.72
CA VAL A 174 0.38 -7.01 -5.62
C VAL A 174 -1.01 -7.60 -5.74
N THR A 175 -1.50 -8.17 -4.65
CA THR A 175 -2.82 -8.78 -4.58
C THR A 175 -3.61 -8.13 -3.46
N TRP A 176 -4.83 -7.72 -3.76
CA TRP A 176 -5.83 -7.43 -2.75
C TRP A 176 -6.77 -8.60 -2.61
N GLY A 177 -7.22 -8.86 -1.40
CA GLY A 177 -8.32 -9.77 -1.19
C GLY A 177 -9.00 -9.55 0.15
N ARG A 178 -10.17 -10.15 0.28
CA ARG A 178 -10.97 -10.10 1.50
C ARG A 178 -10.24 -10.84 2.64
N ASP A 179 -10.27 -10.24 3.83
CA ASP A 179 -9.67 -10.76 5.06
C ASP A 179 -10.70 -10.56 6.19
N ASP A 180 -11.62 -11.51 6.27
CA ASP A 180 -12.77 -11.49 7.15
C ASP A 180 -12.39 -11.76 8.61
N ASP A 181 -11.42 -12.67 8.81
CA ASP A 181 -10.97 -13.05 10.15
C ASP A 181 -9.90 -12.09 10.73
N ARG A 182 -9.39 -11.19 9.88
CA ARG A 182 -8.46 -10.09 10.22
C ARG A 182 -7.11 -10.61 10.68
N ASP A 183 -6.73 -11.80 10.23
CA ASP A 183 -5.44 -12.40 10.57
C ASP A 183 -4.29 -11.83 9.72
N GLY A 184 -4.59 -11.01 8.70
CA GLY A 184 -3.65 -10.43 7.77
C GLY A 184 -3.34 -11.33 6.57
N ARG A 185 -4.29 -12.18 6.18
CA ARG A 185 -4.22 -13.08 5.02
C ARG A 185 -5.50 -12.97 4.22
N ILE A 186 -5.39 -13.24 2.93
CA ILE A 186 -6.54 -13.29 2.05
C ILE A 186 -7.25 -14.62 2.29
N ASP A 187 -8.52 -14.57 2.67
CA ASP A 187 -9.29 -15.73 3.12
C ASP A 187 -9.91 -16.53 1.96
N ASN A 188 -10.31 -15.84 0.88
CA ASN A 188 -11.23 -16.37 -0.13
C ASN A 188 -10.76 -16.11 -1.59
N ARG A 189 -11.62 -16.45 -2.56
CA ARG A 189 -11.43 -16.24 -4.01
C ARG A 189 -11.71 -14.81 -4.47
N ASP A 190 -12.09 -13.93 -3.56
CA ASP A 190 -12.39 -12.54 -3.86
C ASP A 190 -11.08 -11.77 -3.78
N ASP A 191 -10.18 -12.11 -4.69
CA ASP A 191 -8.89 -11.48 -4.88
C ASP A 191 -8.73 -10.94 -6.30
N ASP A 192 -7.91 -9.91 -6.42
CA ASP A 192 -7.54 -9.32 -7.69
C ASP A 192 -6.13 -8.74 -7.58
N ASP A 193 -5.37 -8.82 -8.67
CA ASP A 193 -3.95 -8.50 -8.67
C ASP A 193 -3.59 -7.43 -9.70
N ILE A 194 -2.48 -6.75 -9.43
CA ILE A 194 -1.80 -5.85 -10.36
C ILE A 194 -0.34 -6.24 -10.48
N LYS A 195 0.24 -5.87 -11.60
CA LYS A 195 1.66 -6.01 -11.87
C LYS A 195 2.34 -4.65 -12.00
N ILE A 196 3.48 -4.49 -11.35
CA ILE A 196 4.35 -3.32 -11.49
C ILE A 196 5.72 -3.80 -11.97
N ASP A 197 6.17 -3.30 -13.11
CA ASP A 197 7.55 -3.49 -13.57
C ASP A 197 8.39 -2.27 -13.20
N TRP A 198 9.53 -2.50 -12.53
CA TRP A 198 10.41 -1.43 -12.10
C TRP A 198 11.65 -1.31 -12.98
N SER A 199 11.96 -0.08 -13.41
CA SER A 199 13.21 0.23 -14.10
C SER A 199 13.79 1.59 -13.68
N ALA A 200 15.01 1.85 -14.12
CA ALA A 200 15.71 3.09 -13.76
C ALA A 200 15.05 4.34 -14.37
N ASP A 201 14.34 4.18 -15.49
CA ASP A 201 13.78 5.27 -16.28
C ASP A 201 12.27 5.15 -16.50
N GLY A 202 11.60 4.17 -15.87
CA GLY A 202 10.17 3.92 -16.06
C GLY A 202 9.84 3.50 -17.48
N LYS A 203 10.78 2.82 -18.14
CA LYS A 203 10.60 2.27 -19.49
C LYS A 203 11.00 0.81 -19.52
N ASP A 204 10.31 0.08 -20.39
CA ASP A 204 10.65 -1.31 -20.67
C ASP A 204 12.02 -1.36 -21.35
N GLY A 205 12.96 -2.10 -20.76
CA GLY A 205 14.32 -2.24 -21.28
C GLY A 205 14.42 -3.18 -22.50
N GLY A 206 13.28 -3.68 -22.97
CA GLY A 206 13.17 -4.46 -24.20
C GLY A 206 12.92 -3.55 -25.40
N ASP A 207 13.77 -3.68 -26.40
CA ASP A 207 13.58 -3.20 -27.76
C ASP A 207 12.21 -3.69 -28.29
N ARG A 208 11.13 -2.93 -28.04
CA ARG A 208 9.81 -3.22 -28.63
C ARG A 208 9.88 -2.82 -30.09
N SER A 209 10.49 -3.68 -30.91
CA SER A 209 10.24 -3.69 -32.34
C SER A 209 8.76 -4.04 -32.52
N TYR A 210 7.91 -3.03 -32.66
CA TYR A 210 6.58 -3.20 -33.20
C TYR A 210 6.72 -3.67 -34.65
N SER A 211 6.66 -4.99 -34.89
CA SER A 211 6.33 -5.48 -36.23
C SER A 211 4.82 -5.45 -36.37
N TRP A 212 4.35 -4.50 -37.17
CA TRP A 212 3.00 -4.51 -37.76
C TRP A 212 2.85 -5.65 -38.75
#